data_AF-A0A849GNN5-F1
#
_entry.id   AF-A0A849GNN5-F1
#
_cell.length_a   1.000
_cell.length_b   1.000
_cell.length_c   1.000
_cell.angle_alpha   90.00
_cell.angle_beta   90.00
_cell.angle_gamma   90.00
#
_symmetry.space_group_name_H-M   'P 1'
#
loop_
_entity.id
_entity.type
_entity.pdbx_description
1 polymer ?
#
loop_
_entity_poly.entity_id
_entity_poly.type
_entity_poly.pdbx_seq_one_letter_code
_entity_poly.pdbx_strand_id
1 'polypeptide(L)'
;MKLPSDTELTETGLAPAGAARLLVLACGALAHEILAVIRANGFEHIDLQCLPAILHNHPERITPAVRGAVAAARADGYDRIFVAYADCGTAGDLKKAAAELDVEMMPGPHCYAFFEGTEGFLDRADDEFAAFYLTDFLVRQFDAFVIRPLGLDRHPELRDAYFGNYEKLVYQAQTDDPDLT
;
A
#
# COMPACT_ATOMS: atom_id res chain seq x y z
N MET A 1 -8.86 -12.28 -27.11
CA MET A 1 -10.29 -12.49 -26.76
C MET A 1 -10.90 -13.45 -27.78
N LYS A 2 -11.65 -14.48 -27.33
CA LYS A 2 -12.28 -15.48 -28.21
C LYS A 2 -13.55 -14.90 -28.82
N LEU A 3 -13.74 -15.07 -30.13
CA LEU A 3 -14.88 -14.50 -30.85
C LEU A 3 -16.13 -15.35 -30.60
N PRO A 4 -17.28 -14.73 -30.27
CA PRO A 4 -18.55 -15.46 -30.14
C PRO A 4 -18.92 -16.11 -31.49
N SER A 5 -19.68 -17.20 -31.43
CA SER A 5 -20.12 -17.92 -32.65
C SER A 5 -21.30 -17.25 -33.34
N ASP A 6 -21.46 -17.51 -34.64
CA ASP A 6 -22.52 -16.89 -35.45
C ASP A 6 -23.91 -17.18 -34.90
N THR A 7 -24.15 -18.41 -34.44
CA THR A 7 -25.44 -18.84 -33.86
C THR A 7 -25.72 -18.16 -32.52
N GLU A 8 -24.73 -18.03 -31.64
CA GLU A 8 -24.90 -17.32 -30.36
C GLU A 8 -25.28 -15.85 -30.58
N LEU A 9 -24.68 -15.21 -31.58
CA LEU A 9 -24.98 -13.85 -31.97
C LEU A 9 -26.36 -13.72 -32.63
N THR A 10 -26.90 -14.77 -33.25
CA THR A 10 -28.21 -14.72 -33.94
C THR A 10 -29.39 -15.08 -33.06
N GLU A 11 -29.26 -16.08 -32.19
CA GLU A 11 -30.42 -16.62 -31.46
C GLU A 11 -30.54 -16.09 -30.03
N THR A 12 -29.44 -15.58 -29.46
CA THR A 12 -29.35 -15.29 -28.03
C THR A 12 -28.74 -13.92 -27.70
N GLY A 13 -27.79 -13.42 -28.51
CA GLY A 13 -27.11 -12.13 -28.31
C GLY A 13 -25.88 -12.18 -27.39
N LEU A 14 -25.06 -11.12 -27.42
CA LEU A 14 -23.84 -10.96 -26.61
C LEU A 14 -24.06 -9.87 -25.53
N ALA A 15 -24.06 -10.28 -24.27
CA ALA A 15 -24.17 -9.38 -23.12
C ALA A 15 -22.88 -8.54 -22.93
N PRO A 16 -22.94 -7.38 -22.23
CA PRO A 16 -21.79 -6.48 -22.07
C PRO A 16 -20.54 -7.18 -21.55
N ALA A 17 -19.40 -6.77 -22.12
CA ALA A 17 -18.05 -7.13 -21.70
C ALA A 17 -17.40 -6.02 -20.83
N GLY A 18 -18.22 -5.07 -20.34
CA GLY A 18 -17.78 -3.79 -19.78
C GLY A 18 -16.71 -3.92 -18.70
N ALA A 19 -15.56 -3.29 -18.94
CA ALA A 19 -14.50 -3.18 -17.94
C ALA A 19 -14.86 -2.02 -17.00
N ALA A 20 -15.54 -2.34 -15.89
CA ALA A 20 -15.66 -1.40 -14.78
C ALA A 20 -14.25 -0.94 -14.40
N ARG A 21 -14.03 0.37 -14.33
CA ARG A 21 -12.71 0.92 -14.01
C ARG A 21 -12.51 0.85 -12.51
N LEU A 22 -11.51 0.09 -12.08
CA LEU A 22 -11.16 -0.07 -10.68
C LEU A 22 -9.94 0.80 -10.38
N LEU A 23 -9.97 1.52 -9.27
CA LEU A 23 -8.80 2.20 -8.74
C LEU A 23 -8.29 1.48 -7.50
N VAL A 24 -6.99 1.17 -7.47
CA VAL A 24 -6.27 0.88 -6.24
C VAL A 24 -5.58 2.16 -5.78
N LEU A 25 -6.00 2.69 -4.65
CA LEU A 25 -5.38 3.85 -3.99
C LEU A 25 -4.43 3.35 -2.90
N ALA A 26 -3.12 3.45 -3.14
CA ALA A 26 -2.10 2.79 -2.34
C ALA A 26 -1.07 3.74 -1.71
N CYS A 27 -0.32 3.21 -0.75
CA CYS A 27 0.92 3.84 -0.31
C CYS A 27 1.96 3.80 -1.44
N GLY A 28 2.70 4.89 -1.65
CA GLY A 28 3.80 4.92 -2.62
C GLY A 28 4.89 3.86 -2.37
N ALA A 29 5.06 3.41 -1.13
CA ALA A 29 6.01 2.35 -0.78
C ALA A 29 5.58 0.94 -1.25
N LEU A 30 4.34 0.77 -1.70
CA LEU A 30 3.80 -0.51 -2.23
C LEU A 30 3.67 -0.51 -3.76
N ALA A 31 4.10 0.58 -4.42
CA ALA A 31 3.80 0.80 -5.82
C ALA A 31 4.39 -0.30 -6.72
N HIS A 32 5.63 -0.71 -6.46
CA HIS A 32 6.31 -1.71 -7.28
C HIS A 32 5.62 -3.06 -7.22
N GLU A 33 5.19 -3.50 -6.04
CA GLU A 33 4.62 -4.82 -5.83
C GLU A 33 3.18 -4.89 -6.32
N ILE A 34 2.39 -3.84 -6.11
CA ILE A 34 1.03 -3.76 -6.69
C ILE A 34 1.12 -3.76 -8.22
N LEU A 35 2.02 -2.98 -8.82
CA LEU A 35 2.22 -2.99 -10.26
C LEU A 35 2.71 -4.35 -10.78
N ALA A 36 3.55 -5.06 -10.02
CA ALA A 36 3.97 -6.41 -10.37
C ALA A 36 2.79 -7.38 -10.41
N VAL A 37 1.89 -7.31 -9.42
CA VAL A 37 0.66 -8.11 -9.38
C VAL A 37 -0.27 -7.77 -10.56
N ILE A 38 -0.50 -6.48 -10.83
CA ILE A 38 -1.33 -6.04 -11.97
C ILE A 38 -0.78 -6.59 -13.29
N ARG A 39 0.53 -6.46 -13.53
CA ARG A 39 1.17 -6.96 -14.76
C ARG A 39 1.12 -8.47 -14.87
N ALA A 40 1.43 -9.19 -13.79
CA ALA A 40 1.47 -10.65 -13.78
C ALA A 40 0.12 -11.30 -14.11
N ASN A 41 -0.98 -10.60 -13.80
CA ASN A 41 -2.34 -11.09 -14.02
C ASN A 41 -3.03 -10.46 -15.24
N GLY A 42 -2.40 -9.51 -15.94
CA GLY A 42 -3.00 -8.82 -17.08
C GLY A 42 -4.25 -8.01 -16.69
N PHE A 43 -4.26 -7.39 -15.51
CA PHE A 43 -5.39 -6.60 -15.02
C PHE A 43 -5.46 -5.22 -15.69
N GLU A 44 -5.81 -5.19 -16.97
CA GLU A 44 -5.87 -3.98 -17.80
C GLU A 44 -6.95 -2.95 -17.36
N HIS A 45 -7.86 -3.34 -16.47
CA HIS A 45 -8.97 -2.53 -15.98
C HIS A 45 -8.72 -1.93 -14.58
N ILE A 46 -7.54 -2.18 -14.01
CA ILE A 46 -7.13 -1.69 -12.69
C ILE A 46 -6.08 -0.60 -12.86
N ASP A 47 -6.43 0.62 -12.46
CA ASP A 47 -5.50 1.73 -12.33
C ASP A 47 -4.90 1.76 -10.91
N LEU A 48 -3.65 2.20 -10.79
CA LEU A 48 -2.97 2.41 -9.51
C LEU A 48 -2.72 3.92 -9.32
N GLN A 49 -3.22 4.47 -8.22
CA GLN A 49 -2.82 5.77 -7.72
C GLN A 49 -2.08 5.59 -6.40
N CYS A 50 -0.88 6.16 -6.30
CA CYS A 50 -0.13 6.18 -5.06
C CYS A 50 -0.17 7.56 -4.41
N LEU A 51 -0.42 7.62 -3.10
CA LEU A 51 -0.15 8.81 -2.32
C LEU A 51 1.35 8.89 -1.97
N PRO A 52 1.91 10.10 -1.76
CA PRO A 52 3.31 10.25 -1.39
C PRO A 52 3.66 9.45 -0.14
N ALA A 53 4.65 8.56 -0.24
CA ALA A 53 5.05 7.71 0.89
C ALA A 53 5.49 8.53 2.11
N ILE A 54 6.04 9.74 1.92
CA ILE A 54 6.48 10.64 2.99
C ILE A 54 5.38 11.04 3.99
N LEU A 55 4.10 10.83 3.65
CA LEU A 55 2.99 11.00 4.59
C LEU A 55 3.12 10.13 5.85
N HIS A 56 3.92 9.05 5.85
CA HIS A 56 4.15 8.23 7.05
C HIS A 56 4.88 8.95 8.17
N ASN A 57 5.62 10.02 7.86
CA ASN A 57 6.21 10.87 8.89
C ASN A 57 5.17 11.81 9.54
N HIS A 58 3.98 11.92 8.92
CA HIS A 58 2.86 12.73 9.35
C HIS A 58 1.53 11.97 9.16
N PRO A 59 1.29 10.87 9.90
CA PRO A 59 0.13 10.00 9.69
C PRO A 59 -1.21 10.74 9.72
N GLU A 60 -1.30 11.85 10.45
CA GLU A 60 -2.49 12.71 10.50
C GLU A 60 -2.90 13.27 9.13
N ARG A 61 -1.98 13.28 8.15
CA ARG A 61 -2.22 13.76 6.78
C ARG A 61 -2.68 12.66 5.82
N ILE A 62 -2.56 11.39 6.20
CA ILE A 62 -2.96 10.25 5.35
C ILE A 62 -4.47 10.28 5.12
N THR A 63 -5.27 10.37 6.18
CA THR A 63 -6.74 10.33 6.07
C THR A 63 -7.31 11.46 5.21
N PRO A 64 -6.91 12.74 5.37
CA PRO A 64 -7.33 13.81 4.46
C PRO A 64 -6.91 13.58 3.01
N ALA A 65 -5.68 13.08 2.78
CA ALA A 65 -5.18 12.81 1.43
C ALA A 65 -5.97 11.68 0.74
N VAL A 66 -6.30 10.61 1.47
CA VAL A 66 -7.14 9.52 0.97
C VAL A 66 -8.54 10.03 0.63
N ARG A 67 -9.18 10.83 1.50
CA ARG A 67 -10.51 11.42 1.21
C ARG A 67 -10.49 12.24 -0.07
N GLY A 68 -9.46 13.08 -0.25
CA GLY A 68 -9.29 13.88 -1.47
C GLY A 68 -9.13 13.03 -2.72
N ALA A 69 -8.29 12.00 -2.65
CA ALA A 69 -8.06 11.09 -3.77
C ALA A 69 -9.31 10.28 -4.14
N VAL A 70 -10.06 9.77 -3.15
CA VAL A 70 -11.33 9.07 -3.39
C VAL A 70 -12.36 9.99 -4.05
N ALA A 71 -12.49 11.23 -3.58
CA ALA A 71 -13.41 12.20 -4.17
C ALA A 71 -13.05 12.53 -5.63
N ALA A 72 -11.75 12.73 -5.92
CA ALA A 72 -11.26 12.97 -7.27
C ALA A 72 -11.51 11.76 -8.18
N ALA A 73 -11.19 10.55 -7.73
CA ALA A 73 -11.42 9.33 -8.50
C ALA A 73 -12.90 9.11 -8.83
N ARG A 74 -13.81 9.41 -7.90
CA ARG A 74 -15.25 9.36 -8.19
C ARG A 74 -15.66 10.38 -9.25
N ALA A 75 -15.13 11.60 -9.20
CA ALA A 75 -15.38 12.62 -10.21
C ALA A 75 -14.84 12.20 -11.59
N ASP A 76 -13.74 11.45 -11.63
CA ASP A 76 -13.12 10.91 -12.84
C ASP A 76 -13.83 9.64 -13.37
N GLY A 77 -14.87 9.15 -12.68
CA GLY A 77 -15.74 8.07 -13.14
C GLY A 77 -15.28 6.65 -12.82
N TYR A 78 -14.47 6.46 -11.76
CA TYR A 78 -14.14 5.11 -11.28
C TYR A 78 -15.35 4.44 -10.59
N ASP A 79 -15.65 3.19 -10.98
CA ASP A 79 -16.79 2.42 -10.48
C ASP A 79 -16.55 1.82 -9.09
N ARG A 80 -15.29 1.49 -8.80
CA ARG A 80 -14.83 0.96 -7.52
C ARG A 80 -13.47 1.53 -7.18
N ILE A 81 -13.27 1.77 -5.90
CA ILE A 81 -12.01 2.25 -5.34
C ILE A 81 -11.67 1.35 -4.15
N PHE A 82 -10.48 0.77 -4.19
CA PHE A 82 -9.90 -0.02 -3.12
C PHE A 82 -8.75 0.75 -2.49
N VAL A 83 -8.74 0.87 -1.17
CA VAL A 83 -7.70 1.54 -0.40
C VAL A 83 -6.67 0.49 0.03
N ALA A 84 -5.56 0.40 -0.71
CA ALA A 84 -4.38 -0.40 -0.37
C ALA A 84 -3.45 0.37 0.60
N TYR A 85 -4.04 0.84 1.69
CA TYR A 85 -3.37 1.37 2.87
C TYR A 85 -3.82 0.55 4.07
N ALA A 86 -2.92 0.26 4.99
CA ALA A 86 -3.27 -0.20 6.34
C ALA A 86 -3.43 1.02 7.26
N ASP A 87 -3.58 0.81 8.58
CA ASP A 87 -3.74 1.92 9.53
C ASP A 87 -2.55 2.90 9.53
N CYS A 88 -1.32 2.39 9.47
CA CYS A 88 -0.09 3.19 9.31
C CYS A 88 0.05 4.37 10.30
N GLY A 89 -0.41 4.18 11.54
CA GLY A 89 -0.35 5.20 12.59
C GLY A 89 -1.49 6.22 12.57
N THR A 90 -2.54 6.00 11.77
CA THR A 90 -3.74 6.86 11.80
C THR A 90 -4.66 6.59 12.99
N ALA A 91 -4.33 5.62 13.84
CA ALA A 91 -5.08 5.27 15.06
C ALA A 91 -6.57 4.95 14.78
N GLY A 92 -6.84 4.33 13.62
CA GLY A 92 -8.16 3.91 13.17
C GLY A 92 -8.93 4.96 12.39
N ASP A 93 -8.43 6.19 12.26
CA ASP A 93 -9.16 7.25 11.56
C ASP A 93 -9.30 6.98 10.05
N LEU A 94 -8.29 6.36 9.43
CA LEU A 94 -8.39 5.96 8.03
C LEU A 94 -9.45 4.87 7.84
N LYS A 95 -9.54 3.90 8.75
CA LYS A 95 -10.57 2.85 8.72
C LYS A 95 -11.98 3.44 8.85
N LYS A 96 -12.19 4.40 9.75
CA LYS A 96 -13.46 5.12 9.88
C LYS A 96 -13.80 5.88 8.59
N ALA A 97 -12.82 6.58 8.02
CA ALA A 97 -13.00 7.31 6.77
C ALA A 97 -13.34 6.39 5.59
N ALA A 98 -12.71 5.22 5.48
CA ALA A 98 -13.01 4.25 4.45
C ALA A 98 -14.47 3.75 4.54
N ALA A 99 -14.95 3.48 5.76
CA ALA A 99 -16.34 3.09 6.00
C ALA A 99 -17.34 4.21 5.66
N GLU A 100 -17.06 5.46 6.05
CA GLU A 100 -17.89 6.61 5.70
C GLU A 100 -17.94 6.89 4.19
N LEU A 101 -16.82 6.65 3.51
CA LEU A 101 -16.71 6.83 2.07
C LEU A 101 -17.34 5.68 1.30
N ASP A 102 -17.68 4.55 1.93
CA ASP A 102 -18.08 3.31 1.26
C ASP A 102 -17.02 2.82 0.26
N VAL A 103 -15.78 2.67 0.76
CA VAL A 103 -14.67 2.06 0.02
C VAL A 103 -14.05 0.94 0.85
N GLU A 104 -13.62 -0.12 0.17
CA GLU A 104 -12.94 -1.24 0.82
C GLU A 104 -11.49 -0.87 1.11
N MET A 105 -11.00 -1.21 2.30
CA MET A 105 -9.65 -0.89 2.76
C MET A 105 -8.94 -2.17 3.23
N MET A 106 -7.65 -2.29 2.88
CA MET A 106 -6.81 -3.39 3.34
C MET A 106 -6.68 -3.40 4.88
N PRO A 107 -6.89 -4.56 5.53
CA PRO A 107 -6.76 -4.67 6.97
C PRO A 107 -5.29 -4.78 7.39
N GLY A 108 -4.93 -4.15 8.51
CA GLY A 108 -3.63 -4.35 9.14
C GLY A 108 -3.11 -3.10 9.88
N PRO A 109 -2.11 -3.27 10.75
CA PRO A 109 -1.54 -2.15 11.52
C PRO A 109 -0.69 -1.21 10.66
N HIS A 110 -0.01 -1.73 9.64
CA HIS A 110 0.81 -0.97 8.70
C HIS A 110 0.97 -1.73 7.37
N CYS A 111 1.32 -1.02 6.30
CA CYS A 111 1.47 -1.59 4.95
C CYS A 111 2.48 -2.74 4.86
N TYR A 112 3.49 -2.80 5.75
CA TYR A 112 4.47 -3.90 5.75
C TYR A 112 3.88 -5.26 6.11
N ALA A 113 2.73 -5.29 6.82
CA ALA A 113 2.07 -6.54 7.15
C ALA A 113 1.56 -7.28 5.89
N PHE A 114 1.42 -6.57 4.76
CA PHE A 114 0.93 -7.16 3.52
C PHE A 114 1.95 -8.11 2.86
N PHE A 115 3.25 -7.92 3.08
CA PHE A 115 4.30 -8.73 2.44
C PHE A 115 4.36 -10.17 2.96
N GLU A 116 3.88 -10.38 4.18
CA GLU A 116 3.88 -11.68 4.86
C GLU A 116 2.45 -12.17 5.17
N GLY A 117 1.44 -11.44 4.69
CA GLY A 117 0.05 -11.60 5.06
C GLY A 117 -0.26 -11.03 6.44
N THR A 118 -1.36 -10.27 6.54
CA THR A 118 -1.72 -9.57 7.79
C THR A 118 -1.89 -10.53 8.97
N GLU A 119 -2.47 -11.71 8.77
CA GLU A 119 -2.60 -12.72 9.84
C GLU A 119 -1.24 -13.21 10.32
N GLY A 120 -0.35 -13.59 9.40
CA GLY A 120 1.00 -14.05 9.74
C GLY A 120 1.83 -12.99 10.46
N PHE A 121 1.66 -11.71 10.10
CA PHE A 121 2.27 -10.59 10.83
C PHE A 121 1.75 -10.52 12.28
N LEU A 122 0.43 -10.57 12.46
CA LEU A 122 -0.19 -10.47 13.77
C LEU A 122 0.19 -11.66 14.68
N ASP A 123 0.34 -12.85 14.13
CA ASP A 123 0.78 -14.03 14.87
C ASP A 123 2.20 -13.89 15.46
N ARG A 124 3.06 -13.04 14.87
CA ARG A 124 4.43 -12.77 15.35
C ARG A 124 4.55 -11.49 16.16
N ALA A 125 3.48 -10.70 16.26
CA ALA A 125 3.55 -9.36 16.88
C ALA A 125 4.08 -9.40 18.32
N ASP A 126 3.76 -10.45 19.08
CA ASP A 126 4.21 -10.64 20.46
C ASP A 126 5.72 -10.96 20.58
N ASP A 127 6.35 -11.48 19.52
CA ASP A 127 7.79 -11.79 19.47
C ASP A 127 8.60 -10.67 18.78
N GLU A 128 7.97 -9.91 17.90
CA GLU A 128 8.61 -8.90 17.04
C GLU A 128 8.32 -7.45 17.46
N PHE A 129 7.80 -7.23 18.68
CA PHE A 129 7.53 -5.89 19.21
C PHE A 129 8.80 -5.01 19.33
N ALA A 130 9.96 -5.62 19.51
CA ALA A 130 11.27 -4.97 19.54
C ALA A 130 12.02 -5.08 18.19
N ALA A 131 11.31 -5.39 17.10
CA ALA A 131 11.90 -5.47 15.77
C ALA A 131 11.77 -4.15 14.99
N PHE A 132 12.84 -3.78 14.30
CA PHE A 132 12.81 -2.72 13.30
C PHE A 132 12.63 -3.33 11.91
N TYR A 133 11.56 -2.94 11.22
CA TYR A 133 11.21 -3.47 9.92
C TYR A 133 11.75 -2.63 8.78
N LEU A 134 12.30 -3.31 7.77
CA LEU A 134 12.81 -2.73 6.54
C LEU A 134 12.17 -3.40 5.33
N THR A 135 12.04 -2.60 4.28
CA THR A 135 11.70 -3.02 2.91
C THR A 135 12.75 -2.44 1.97
N ASP A 136 12.86 -2.96 0.74
CA ASP A 136 13.75 -2.45 -0.30
C ASP A 136 13.52 -0.95 -0.52
N PHE A 137 12.24 -0.53 -0.51
CA PHE A 137 11.87 0.88 -0.60
C PHE A 137 12.48 1.69 0.55
N LEU A 138 12.29 1.25 1.80
CA LEU A 138 12.78 1.98 2.96
C LEU A 138 14.31 1.99 3.03
N VAL A 139 14.99 0.89 2.67
CA VAL A 139 16.45 0.84 2.61
C VAL A 139 16.99 1.85 1.60
N ARG A 140 16.44 1.87 0.38
CA ARG A 140 16.85 2.83 -0.65
C ARG A 140 16.54 4.28 -0.28
N GLN A 141 15.49 4.52 0.53
CA GLN A 141 15.03 5.84 0.92
C GLN A 141 15.37 6.19 2.39
N PHE A 142 16.29 5.47 3.02
CA PHE A 142 16.56 5.57 4.46
C PHE A 142 16.98 6.98 4.87
N ASP A 143 17.75 7.67 4.03
CA ASP A 143 18.12 9.07 4.26
C ASP A 143 16.90 10.01 4.34
N ALA A 144 15.97 9.86 3.40
CA ALA A 144 14.79 10.72 3.28
C ALA A 144 13.70 10.41 4.32
N PHE A 145 13.60 9.16 4.77
CA PHE A 145 12.54 8.69 5.68
C PHE A 145 12.98 8.58 7.14
N VAL A 146 14.26 8.30 7.39
CA VAL A 146 14.77 8.02 8.74
C VAL A 146 15.79 9.08 9.15
N ILE A 147 16.89 9.24 8.40
CA ILE A 147 18.02 10.09 8.83
C ILE A 147 17.59 11.55 8.99
N ARG A 148 17.12 12.19 7.92
CA ARG A 148 16.78 13.63 7.95
C ARG A 148 15.54 13.95 8.80
N PRO A 149 14.44 13.17 8.72
CA PRO A 149 13.24 13.46 9.51
C PRO A 149 13.46 13.29 11.01
N LEU A 150 14.29 12.33 11.44
CA LEU A 150 14.69 12.18 12.84
C LEU A 150 15.83 13.13 13.25
N GLY A 151 16.38 13.89 12.30
CA GLY A 151 17.44 14.86 12.54
C GLY A 151 18.80 14.25 12.87
N LEU A 152 19.02 12.99 12.52
CA LEU A 152 20.27 12.25 12.79
C LEU A 152 21.46 12.78 12.00
N ASP A 153 21.21 13.46 10.88
CA ASP A 153 22.20 14.21 10.12
C ASP A 153 22.78 15.39 10.91
N ARG A 154 22.02 15.95 11.85
CA ARG A 154 22.40 17.10 12.68
C ARG A 154 22.74 16.69 14.12
N HIS A 155 22.09 15.64 14.61
CA HIS A 155 22.15 15.15 15.98
C HIS A 155 22.37 13.63 16.02
N PRO A 156 23.55 13.14 15.61
CA PRO A 156 23.83 11.71 15.53
C PRO A 156 23.72 10.98 16.89
N GLU A 157 23.87 11.71 18.00
CA GLU A 157 23.68 11.19 19.36
C GLU A 157 22.26 10.68 19.65
N LEU A 158 21.25 11.13 18.89
CA LEU A 158 19.87 10.67 19.04
C LEU A 158 19.67 9.23 18.54
N ARG A 159 20.62 8.68 17.78
CA ARG A 159 20.54 7.31 17.25
C ARG A 159 20.27 6.31 18.37
N ASP A 160 21.05 6.36 19.44
CA ASP A 160 20.94 5.38 20.52
C ASP A 160 19.64 5.57 21.31
N ALA A 161 19.14 6.80 21.40
CA ALA A 161 17.84 7.09 22.02
C ALA A 161 16.66 6.56 21.19
N TYR A 162 16.71 6.69 19.86
CA TYR A 162 15.64 6.23 18.97
C TYR A 162 15.67 4.72 18.72
N PHE A 163 16.86 4.13 18.61
CA PHE A 163 17.00 2.74 18.15
C PHE A 163 17.54 1.78 19.21
N GLY A 164 17.99 2.26 20.38
CA GLY A 164 18.66 1.43 21.39
C GLY A 164 17.80 0.33 22.03
N ASN A 165 16.49 0.34 21.81
CA ASN A 165 15.56 -0.70 22.30
C ASN A 165 15.13 -1.69 21.21
N TYR A 166 15.59 -1.54 19.96
CA TYR A 166 15.36 -2.56 18.94
C TYR A 166 16.40 -3.68 19.12
N GLU A 167 15.92 -4.91 19.23
CA GLU A 167 16.75 -6.11 19.41
C GLU A 167 16.85 -6.94 18.13
N LYS A 168 15.96 -6.68 17.18
CA LYS A 168 15.85 -7.42 15.92
C LYS A 168 15.71 -6.47 14.73
N LEU A 169 16.30 -6.86 13.62
CA LEU A 169 16.04 -6.26 12.31
C LEU A 169 15.30 -7.29 11.45
N VAL A 170 14.13 -6.93 10.95
CA VAL A 170 13.38 -7.75 9.98
C VAL A 170 13.45 -7.06 8.64
N TYR A 171 14.15 -7.68 7.69
CA TYR A 171 14.22 -7.18 6.33
C TYR A 171 13.30 -8.01 5.43
N GLN A 172 12.16 -7.41 5.06
CA GLN A 172 11.23 -7.97 4.10
C GLN A 172 11.71 -7.61 2.70
N ALA A 173 12.65 -8.38 2.16
CA ALA A 173 13.16 -8.15 0.81
C ALA A 173 12.07 -8.39 -0.25
N GLN A 174 11.90 -7.44 -1.17
CA GLN A 174 10.95 -7.58 -2.29
C GLN A 174 11.62 -8.14 -3.54
N THR A 175 12.94 -7.99 -3.64
CA THR A 175 13.77 -8.51 -4.73
C THR A 175 15.04 -9.17 -4.19
N ASP A 176 15.62 -10.08 -4.98
CA ASP A 176 16.99 -10.56 -4.77
C ASP A 176 17.96 -9.55 -5.41
N ASP A 177 18.32 -8.51 -4.64
CA ASP A 177 19.26 -7.45 -5.05
C ASP A 177 20.52 -7.48 -4.17
N PRO A 178 21.69 -7.86 -4.70
CA PRO A 178 22.94 -7.96 -3.93
C PRO A 178 23.49 -6.60 -3.47
N ASP A 179 22.95 -5.48 -3.95
CA ASP A 179 23.28 -4.17 -3.39
C ASP A 179 22.47 -3.87 -2.11
N LEU A 180 21.45 -4.69 -1.79
CA LEU A 180 20.61 -4.59 -0.60
C LEU A 180 20.77 -5.77 0.39
N THR A 181 21.31 -6.92 -0.05
CA THR A 181 21.52 -8.14 0.74
C THR A 181 22.97 -8.62 0.71
#